data_AF-A0A166MKZ9-F1
#
_entry.id   AF-A0A166MKZ9-F1
#
_cell.length_a   1.000
_cell.length_b   1.000
_cell.length_c   1.000
_cell.angle_alpha   90.00
_cell.angle_beta   90.00
_cell.angle_gamma   90.00
#
_symmetry.space_group_name_H-M   'P 1'
#
loop_
_entity.id
_entity.type
_entity.pdbx_description
1 polymer ?
#
loop_
_entity_poly.entity_id
_entity_poly.type
_entity_poly.pdbx_seq_one_letter_code
_entity_poly.pdbx_strand_id
1 'polypeptide(L)'
;MVNCTPTKKARILDMRNDGKQFSEIGTKLGLDPSTVSHNYAKMVKNPDPYAKAPGRGRPTKVDPRKLRRAVRACDSGTAVDATNVKQQMFPELSTRTVQRHLAEAGLNGRVRRATPYLKPLH
;
A
#
# COMPACT_ATOMS: atom_id res chain seq x y z
N MET A 1 -20.05 -8.95 -9.62
CA MET A 1 -19.42 -9.71 -8.52
C MET A 1 -19.99 -9.18 -7.21
N VAL A 2 -20.70 -10.01 -6.43
CA VAL A 2 -21.28 -9.58 -5.15
C VAL A 2 -20.15 -9.54 -4.12
N ASN A 3 -19.86 -8.36 -3.56
CA ASN A 3 -18.85 -8.23 -2.52
C ASN A 3 -19.36 -8.83 -1.20
N CYS A 4 -18.63 -9.81 -0.66
CA CYS A 4 -18.91 -10.38 0.65
C CYS A 4 -18.44 -9.38 1.73
N THR A 5 -19.40 -8.71 2.37
CA THR A 5 -19.12 -7.75 3.45
C THR A 5 -18.62 -8.47 4.71
N PRO A 6 -17.90 -7.79 5.61
CA PRO A 6 -17.44 -8.38 6.87
C PRO A 6 -18.57 -9.04 7.67
N THR A 7 -19.74 -8.40 7.73
CA THR A 7 -20.93 -8.97 8.38
C THR A 7 -21.39 -10.27 7.74
N LYS A 8 -21.38 -10.36 6.39
CA LYS A 8 -21.72 -11.61 5.70
C LYS A 8 -20.69 -12.69 5.99
N LYS A 9 -19.40 -12.37 6.03
CA LYS A 9 -18.35 -13.35 6.39
C LYS A 9 -18.51 -13.91 7.79
N ALA A 10 -18.82 -13.07 8.77
CA ALA A 10 -19.11 -13.50 10.14
C ALA A 10 -20.32 -14.44 10.16
N ARG A 11 -21.42 -14.06 9.48
CA ARG A 11 -22.61 -14.90 9.36
C ARG A 11 -22.37 -16.23 8.66
N ILE A 12 -21.47 -16.28 7.68
CA ILE A 12 -21.07 -17.53 7.03
C ILE A 12 -20.42 -18.47 8.04
N LEU A 13 -19.52 -17.95 8.89
CA LEU A 13 -18.85 -18.73 9.93
C LEU A 13 -19.87 -19.26 10.95
N ASP A 14 -20.72 -18.38 11.49
CA ASP A 14 -21.76 -18.75 12.47
C ASP A 14 -22.68 -19.85 11.92
N MET A 15 -23.25 -19.61 10.72
CA MET A 15 -24.19 -20.56 10.11
C MET A 15 -23.54 -21.89 9.74
N ARG A 16 -22.24 -21.91 9.46
CA ARG A 16 -21.54 -23.16 9.18
C ARG A 16 -21.20 -23.91 10.47
N ASN A 17 -20.90 -23.21 11.56
CA ASN A 17 -20.77 -23.81 12.89
C ASN A 17 -22.11 -24.41 13.36
N ASP A 18 -23.24 -23.79 12.97
CA ASP A 18 -24.59 -24.33 13.17
C ASP A 18 -24.91 -25.56 12.26
N GLY A 19 -23.99 -26.00 11.42
CA GLY A 19 -24.15 -27.18 10.56
C GLY A 19 -24.87 -26.96 9.22
N LYS A 20 -25.20 -25.72 8.85
CA LYS A 20 -25.93 -25.43 7.60
C LYS A 20 -25.08 -25.68 6.36
N GLN A 21 -25.73 -26.06 5.27
CA GLN A 21 -25.04 -26.31 4.00
C GLN A 21 -24.74 -25.00 3.27
N PHE A 22 -23.67 -24.99 2.45
CA PHE A 22 -23.24 -23.77 1.75
C PHE A 22 -24.29 -23.21 0.78
N SER A 23 -25.10 -24.07 0.18
CA SER A 23 -26.23 -23.68 -0.67
C SER A 23 -27.27 -22.88 0.12
N GLU A 24 -27.66 -23.36 1.29
CA GLU A 24 -28.65 -22.70 2.17
C GLU A 24 -28.14 -21.34 2.67
N ILE A 25 -26.86 -21.28 3.05
CA ILE A 25 -26.19 -20.04 3.46
C ILE A 25 -26.15 -19.06 2.30
N GLY A 26 -25.84 -19.54 1.09
CA GLY A 26 -25.81 -18.75 -0.15
C GLY A 26 -27.17 -18.12 -0.44
N THR A 27 -28.24 -18.92 -0.43
CA THR A 27 -29.62 -18.44 -0.63
C THR A 27 -30.00 -17.39 0.42
N LYS A 28 -29.68 -17.64 1.69
CA LYS A 28 -30.01 -16.71 2.79
C LYS A 28 -29.26 -15.38 2.74
N LEU A 29 -28.00 -15.38 2.29
CA LEU A 29 -27.14 -14.19 2.24
C LEU A 29 -27.09 -13.53 0.86
N GLY A 30 -27.76 -14.10 -0.14
CA GLY A 30 -27.71 -13.66 -1.54
C GLY A 30 -26.30 -13.77 -2.12
N LEU A 31 -25.62 -14.90 -1.89
CA LEU A 31 -24.27 -15.19 -2.35
C LEU A 31 -24.24 -16.52 -3.11
N ASP A 32 -23.36 -16.61 -4.10
CA ASP A 32 -23.08 -17.88 -4.77
C ASP A 32 -22.47 -18.89 -3.76
N PRO A 33 -22.88 -20.17 -3.76
CA PRO A 33 -22.34 -21.18 -2.83
C PRO A 33 -20.81 -21.31 -2.88
N SER A 34 -20.19 -21.09 -4.04
CA SER A 34 -18.72 -21.10 -4.18
C SER A 34 -18.10 -19.90 -3.46
N THR A 35 -18.76 -18.74 -3.49
CA THR A 35 -18.33 -17.55 -2.74
C THR A 35 -18.42 -17.80 -1.23
N VAL A 36 -19.47 -18.49 -0.77
CA VAL A 36 -19.63 -18.88 0.63
C VAL A 36 -18.50 -19.83 1.06
N SER A 37 -18.28 -20.91 0.31
CA SER A 37 -17.23 -21.89 0.59
C SER A 37 -15.83 -21.26 0.66
N HIS A 38 -15.49 -20.40 -0.31
CA HIS A 38 -14.20 -19.70 -0.33
C HIS A 38 -14.01 -18.75 0.85
N ASN A 39 -15.05 -18.01 1.23
CA ASN A 39 -14.97 -17.11 2.39
C ASN A 39 -14.92 -17.90 3.71
N TYR A 40 -15.66 -19.00 3.84
CA TYR A 40 -15.57 -19.90 5.00
C TYR A 40 -14.13 -20.43 5.18
N ALA A 41 -13.52 -20.96 4.11
CA ALA A 41 -12.15 -21.47 4.17
C ALA A 41 -11.13 -20.40 4.60
N LYS A 42 -11.36 -19.12 4.24
CA LYS A 42 -10.55 -18.00 4.72
C LYS A 42 -10.80 -17.67 6.18
N MET A 43 -12.07 -17.64 6.60
CA MET A 43 -12.48 -17.37 7.98
C MET A 43 -11.98 -18.43 8.96
N VAL A 44 -11.89 -19.70 8.53
CA VAL A 44 -11.30 -20.78 9.34
C VAL A 44 -9.80 -20.57 9.57
N LYS A 45 -9.07 -20.04 8.57
CA LYS A 45 -7.63 -19.75 8.69
C LYS A 45 -7.35 -18.46 9.46
N ASN A 46 -8.17 -17.45 9.27
CA ASN A 46 -8.10 -16.18 9.97
C ASN A 46 -9.53 -15.71 10.29
N PRO A 47 -9.98 -15.83 11.55
CA PRO A 47 -11.36 -15.56 11.95
C PRO A 47 -11.71 -14.06 12.02
N ASP A 48 -10.83 -13.16 11.60
CA ASP A 48 -11.13 -11.74 11.46
C ASP A 48 -11.92 -11.45 10.15
N PRO A 49 -13.20 -11.03 10.22
CA PRO A 49 -14.00 -10.69 9.03
C PRO A 49 -13.46 -9.48 8.25
N TYR A 50 -12.71 -8.60 8.92
CA TYR A 50 -12.12 -7.39 8.35
C TYR A 50 -10.74 -7.63 7.75
N ALA A 51 -10.14 -8.80 7.99
CA ALA A 51 -8.86 -9.14 7.43
C ALA A 51 -8.89 -9.03 5.90
N LYS A 52 -8.01 -8.17 5.40
CA LYS A 52 -7.70 -8.03 3.98
C LYS A 52 -6.24 -8.39 3.80
N ALA A 53 -5.98 -9.37 2.94
CA ALA A 53 -4.61 -9.62 2.50
C ALA A 53 -4.10 -8.35 1.79
N PRO A 54 -2.90 -7.85 2.12
CA PRO A 54 -2.32 -6.74 1.39
C PRO A 54 -2.19 -7.14 -0.08
N GLY A 55 -2.67 -6.28 -0.97
CA GLY A 55 -2.53 -6.50 -2.40
C GLY A 55 -1.06 -6.52 -2.80
N ARG A 56 -0.68 -7.41 -3.72
CA ARG A 56 0.63 -7.35 -4.36
C ARG A 56 0.58 -6.19 -5.36
N GLY A 57 1.07 -5.02 -4.94
CA GLY A 57 1.24 -3.88 -5.82
C GLY A 57 2.22 -4.19 -6.96
N ARG A 58 2.16 -3.39 -8.03
CA ARG A 58 3.14 -3.50 -9.12
C ARG A 58 4.54 -3.18 -8.58
N PRO A 59 5.58 -3.98 -8.90
CA PRO A 59 6.95 -3.67 -8.53
C PRO A 59 7.35 -2.26 -8.97
N THR A 60 8.12 -1.57 -8.13
CA THR A 60 8.63 -0.23 -8.42
C THR A 60 9.70 -0.28 -9.51
N LYS A 61 9.83 0.79 -10.31
CA LYS A 61 10.89 0.91 -11.33
C LYS A 61 12.29 1.05 -10.73
N VAL A 62 12.38 1.54 -9.49
CA VAL A 62 13.65 1.73 -8.79
C VAL A 62 14.00 0.48 -8.02
N ASP A 63 15.21 -0.02 -8.25
CA ASP A 63 15.82 -1.08 -7.44
C ASP A 63 16.26 -0.54 -6.06
N PRO A 64 15.93 -1.22 -4.95
CA PRO A 64 16.27 -0.76 -3.59
C PRO A 64 17.78 -0.59 -3.34
N ARG A 65 18.64 -1.37 -4.00
CA ARG A 65 20.10 -1.22 -3.85
C ARG A 65 20.59 0.06 -4.53
N LYS A 66 20.08 0.36 -5.73
CA LYS A 66 20.38 1.64 -6.41
C LYS A 66 19.87 2.84 -5.61
N LEU A 67 18.67 2.76 -5.01
CA LEU A 67 18.14 3.81 -4.16
C LEU A 67 19.04 4.10 -2.95
N ARG A 68 19.52 3.05 -2.26
CA ARG A 68 20.46 3.21 -1.13
C ARG A 68 21.77 3.89 -1.55
N ARG A 69 22.27 3.60 -2.75
CA ARG A 69 23.47 4.28 -3.28
C ARG A 69 23.20 5.75 -3.58
N ALA A 70 22.00 6.09 -4.06
CA ALA A 70 21.61 7.48 -4.30
C ALA A 70 21.50 8.29 -3.01
N VAL A 71 20.89 7.70 -1.96
CA VAL A 71 20.83 8.30 -0.62
C VAL A 71 22.25 8.59 -0.10
N ARG A 72 23.15 7.61 -0.18
CA ARG A 72 24.57 7.79 0.21
C ARG A 72 25.26 8.89 -0.59
N ALA A 73 24.97 9.02 -1.89
CA ALA A 73 25.55 10.07 -2.72
C ALA A 73 25.07 11.47 -2.30
N CYS A 74 23.83 11.59 -1.82
CA CYS A 74 23.34 12.83 -1.21
C CYS A 74 23.99 13.11 0.14
N ASP A 75 24.09 12.09 1.01
CA ASP A 75 24.71 12.24 2.33
C ASP A 75 26.21 12.58 2.24
N SER A 76 26.91 12.03 1.23
CA SER A 76 28.32 12.34 0.97
C SER A 76 28.54 13.65 0.21
N GLY A 77 27.48 14.38 -0.15
CA GLY A 77 27.56 15.62 -0.93
C GLY A 77 27.95 15.45 -2.39
N THR A 78 28.03 14.21 -2.90
CA THR A 78 28.36 13.91 -4.30
C THR A 78 27.20 14.25 -5.26
N ALA A 79 25.97 14.20 -4.77
CA ALA A 79 24.78 14.67 -5.47
C ALA A 79 24.02 15.68 -4.60
N VAL A 80 23.82 16.89 -5.11
CA VAL A 80 23.21 17.99 -4.33
C VAL A 80 21.69 17.88 -4.32
N ASP A 81 21.09 17.50 -5.45
CA ASP A 81 19.65 17.46 -5.62
C ASP A 81 19.15 16.23 -6.40
N ALA A 82 17.82 16.08 -6.46
CA ALA A 82 17.19 14.99 -7.21
C ALA A 82 17.50 15.03 -8.71
N THR A 83 17.82 16.21 -9.26
CA THR A 83 18.20 16.39 -10.67
C THR A 83 19.55 15.77 -10.95
N ASN A 84 20.55 16.02 -10.09
CA ASN A 84 21.87 15.39 -10.16
C ASN A 84 21.76 13.88 -9.99
N VAL A 85 20.98 13.41 -9.00
CA VAL A 85 20.74 11.97 -8.79
C VAL A 85 20.12 11.32 -10.03
N LYS A 86 19.15 11.98 -10.67
CA LYS A 86 18.56 11.49 -11.93
C LYS A 86 19.65 11.36 -13.00
N GLN A 87 20.41 12.42 -13.27
CA GLN A 87 21.42 12.43 -14.33
C GLN A 87 22.50 11.36 -14.12
N GLN A 88 22.96 11.17 -12.88
CA GLN A 88 24.05 10.24 -12.57
C GLN A 88 23.60 8.78 -12.45
N MET A 89 22.38 8.51 -12.00
CA MET A 89 21.98 7.17 -11.54
C MET A 89 20.68 6.62 -12.14
N PHE A 90 19.76 7.50 -12.56
CA PHE A 90 18.42 7.13 -13.04
C PHE A 90 18.00 7.98 -14.25
N PRO A 91 18.77 8.02 -15.35
CA PRO A 91 18.49 8.87 -16.50
C PRO A 91 17.12 8.59 -17.14
N GLU A 92 16.64 7.35 -17.04
CA GLU A 92 15.37 6.86 -17.57
C GLU A 92 14.14 7.28 -16.75
N LEU A 93 14.32 7.77 -15.52
CA LEU A 93 13.23 8.13 -14.62
C LEU A 93 12.92 9.62 -14.69
N SER A 94 11.66 9.99 -14.42
CA SER A 94 11.33 11.39 -14.25
C SER A 94 11.96 11.94 -12.96
N THR A 95 12.33 13.22 -12.95
CA THR A 95 12.85 13.91 -11.76
C THR A 95 11.90 13.78 -10.57
N ARG A 96 10.59 13.90 -10.81
CA ARG A 96 9.54 13.73 -9.80
C ARG A 96 9.54 12.32 -9.19
N THR A 97 9.78 11.28 -9.99
CA THR A 97 9.88 9.91 -9.49
C THR A 97 11.09 9.74 -8.57
N VAL A 98 12.25 10.29 -8.96
CA VAL A 98 13.46 10.27 -8.12
C VAL A 98 13.24 11.03 -6.82
N GLN A 99 12.67 12.23 -6.89
CA GLN A 99 12.35 13.05 -5.71
C GLN A 99 11.41 12.32 -4.74
N ARG A 100 10.36 11.65 -5.26
CA ARG A 100 9.45 10.86 -4.42
C ARG A 100 10.20 9.75 -3.68
N HIS A 101 11.06 9.00 -4.36
CA HIS A 101 11.81 7.91 -3.74
C HIS A 101 12.87 8.40 -2.73
N LEU A 102 13.50 9.55 -2.98
CA LEU A 102 14.39 10.19 -2.00
C LEU A 102 13.61 10.65 -0.76
N ALA A 103 12.42 11.22 -0.94
CA ALA A 103 11.55 11.63 0.16
C ALA A 103 11.02 10.43 0.97
N GLU A 104 10.62 9.33 0.31
CA GLU A 104 10.28 8.06 0.96
C GLU A 104 11.44 7.48 1.77
N ALA A 105 12.68 7.76 1.35
CA ALA A 105 13.91 7.39 2.08
C ALA A 105 14.31 8.41 3.16
N GLY A 106 13.54 9.49 3.37
CA GLY A 106 13.76 10.50 4.41
C GLY A 106 14.48 11.78 3.95
N LEU A 107 14.96 11.84 2.70
CA LEU A 107 15.62 13.02 2.13
C LEU A 107 14.58 13.99 1.57
N ASN A 108 13.95 14.73 2.48
CA ASN A 108 13.00 15.77 2.12
C ASN A 108 13.76 17.01 1.63
N GLY A 109 13.48 17.47 0.40
CA GLY A 109 14.07 18.69 -0.15
C GLY A 109 13.57 20.00 0.47
N ARG A 110 13.02 19.97 1.69
CA ARG A 110 12.52 21.16 2.38
C ARG A 110 13.67 21.81 3.15
N VAL A 111 13.85 23.11 2.95
CA VAL A 111 14.84 23.90 3.69
C VAL A 111 14.16 24.55 4.89
N ARG A 112 14.71 24.32 6.09
CA ARG A 112 14.28 25.04 7.30
C ARG A 112 14.63 26.53 7.14
N ARG A 113 13.63 27.41 7.27
CA ARG A 113 13.84 28.86 7.32
C ARG A 113 13.96 29.30 8.78
N ALA A 114 14.91 30.19 9.07
CA ALA A 114 15.14 30.70 10.43
C ALA A 114 13.97 31.57 10.91
N THR A 115 13.40 32.37 10.00
CA THR A 115 12.28 33.26 10.28
C THR A 115 11.11 32.95 9.35
N PRO A 116 9.86 33.11 9.83
CA PRO A 116 8.69 33.06 8.96
C PRO A 116 8.73 34.25 7.99
N TYR A 117 8.16 34.05 6.80
CA TYR A 117 7.97 35.13 5.85
C TYR A 117 6.81 36.03 6.32
N LEU A 118 7.13 37.24 6.80
CA LEU A 118 6.15 38.26 7.15
C LEU A 118 5.84 39.11 5.91
N LYS A 119 4.55 39.29 5.60
CA LYS A 119 4.13 40.17 4.50
C LYS A 119 4.19 41.63 4.97
N PRO A 120 4.30 42.62 4.06
CA PRO A 120 4.40 44.05 4.46
C PRO A 120 3.18 44.62 5.20
N LEU A 121 2.09 43.87 5.32
CA LEU A 121 0.79 44.32 5.82
C LEU A 121 0.52 43.72 7.21
N HIS A 122 1.44 43.95 8.13
CA HIS A 122 1.37 43.56 9.54
C HIS A 122 1.52 44.79 10.43
#